data_AF-A0A7V3LI61-F1
#
_entry.id   AF-A0A7V3LI61-F1
#
_cell.length_a   1.000
_cell.length_b   1.000
_cell.length_c   1.000
_cell.angle_alpha   90.00
_cell.angle_beta   90.00
_cell.angle_gamma   90.00
#
_symmetry.space_group_name_H-M   'P 1'
#
loop_
_entity.id
_entity.type
_entity.pdbx_description
1 polymer ?
#
loop_
_entity_poly.entity_id
_entity_poly.type
_entity_poly.pdbx_seq_one_letter_code
_entity_poly.pdbx_strand_id
1 'polypeptide(L)' 'SVPADDSVRRQVRALAAQLGSGSASLVPILREIKRTRGHIPPAALEEIAAALSLDYGKVHRVASFYSLLSNLDRELALAS' A
#
# COMPACT_ATOMS: atom_id res chain seq x y z
N SER A 1 23.01 8.01 -3.96
CA SER A 1 21.55 8.10 -3.79
C SER A 1 20.98 6.71 -3.71
N VAL A 2 20.11 6.42 -2.74
CA VAL A 2 19.44 5.11 -2.69
C VAL A 2 18.34 5.07 -3.76
N PRO A 3 18.23 4.01 -4.59
CA PRO A 3 17.13 3.87 -5.54
C PRO A 3 15.76 4.04 -4.87
N ALA A 4 14.80 4.62 -5.60
CA ALA A 4 13.46 4.90 -5.10
C ALA A 4 12.75 3.63 -4.60
N ASP A 5 12.95 2.51 -5.30
CA ASP A 5 12.38 1.21 -4.95
C ASP A 5 12.96 0.67 -3.63
N ASP A 6 14.26 0.81 -3.41
CA ASP A 6 14.88 0.38 -2.14
C ASP A 6 14.37 1.19 -0.95
N SER A 7 14.09 2.48 -1.16
CA SER A 7 13.48 3.35 -0.16
C SER A 7 12.04 2.92 0.15
N VAL A 8 11.27 2.56 -0.89
CA VAL A 8 9.91 1.99 -0.75
C VAL A 8 9.95 0.71 0.07
N ARG A 9 10.81 -0.24 -0.32
CA ARG A 9 10.89 -1.56 0.32
C ARG A 9 11.28 -1.44 1.79
N ARG A 10 12.25 -0.57 2.12
CA ARG A 10 12.61 -0.28 3.53
C ARG A 10 11.45 0.29 4.34
N GLN A 11 10.67 1.21 3.76
CA GLN A 11 9.52 1.77 4.46
C GLN A 11 8.44 0.72 4.72
N VAL A 12 8.14 -0.13 3.73
CA VAL A 12 7.19 -1.25 3.91
C VAL A 12 7.63 -2.16 5.04
N ARG A 13 8.91 -2.56 5.08
CA ARG A 13 9.44 -3.41 6.16
C ARG A 13 9.31 -2.75 7.54
N ALA A 14 9.59 -1.45 7.64
CA ALA A 14 9.44 -0.71 8.89
C ALA A 14 7.98 -0.70 9.36
N LEU A 15 7.02 -0.48 8.45
CA LEU A 15 5.60 -0.51 8.78
C LEU A 15 5.11 -1.90 9.18
N ALA A 16 5.55 -2.95 8.47
CA ALA A 16 5.22 -4.33 8.81
C ALA A 16 5.77 -4.72 10.19
N ALA A 17 6.97 -4.26 10.55
CA ALA A 17 7.55 -4.48 11.88
C ALA A 17 6.74 -3.78 13.00
N GLN A 18 6.13 -2.62 12.71
CA GLN A 18 5.33 -1.87 13.68
C GLN A 18 3.90 -2.39 13.82
N LEU A 19 3.28 -2.79 12.70
CA LEU A 19 1.86 -3.14 12.63
C LEU A 19 1.61 -4.64 12.77
N GLY A 20 2.65 -5.46 12.60
CA GLY A 20 2.58 -6.92 12.63
C GLY A 20 2.32 -7.54 11.26
N SER A 21 2.31 -8.86 11.21
CA SER A 21 2.13 -9.66 10.00
C SER A 21 0.66 -9.94 9.64
N GLY A 22 0.43 -10.40 8.41
CA GLY A 22 -0.86 -10.94 7.99
C GLY A 22 -1.85 -9.91 7.46
N SER A 23 -3.09 -10.35 7.26
CA SER A 23 -4.09 -9.58 6.49
C SER A 23 -4.57 -8.31 7.19
N ALA A 24 -4.52 -8.25 8.53
CA ALA A 24 -4.94 -7.08 9.30
C ALA A 24 -4.06 -5.84 9.04
N SER A 25 -2.77 -6.05 8.77
CA SER A 25 -1.80 -4.98 8.52
C SER A 25 -1.79 -4.46 7.09
N LEU A 26 -2.42 -5.19 6.15
CA LEU A 26 -2.38 -4.86 4.73
C LEU A 26 -2.93 -3.45 4.43
N VAL A 27 -4.17 -3.18 4.87
CA VAL A 27 -4.83 -1.90 4.59
C VAL A 27 -4.12 -0.72 5.26
N PRO A 28 -3.74 -0.79 6.56
CA PRO A 28 -2.93 0.26 7.19
C PRO A 28 -1.64 0.58 6.41
N ILE A 29 -0.90 -0.44 5.95
CA ILE A 29 0.35 -0.23 5.20
C ILE A 29 0.08 0.43 3.85
N LEU A 30 -0.92 -0.05 3.08
CA LEU A 30 -1.28 0.55 1.79
C LEU A 30 -1.65 2.03 1.93
N ARG A 31 -2.42 2.38 2.97
CA ARG A 31 -2.81 3.77 3.27
C ARG A 31 -1.59 4.64 3.57
N GLU A 32 -0.66 4.14 4.38
CA GLU A 32 0.51 4.89 4.78
C GLU A 32 1.50 5.12 3.63
N ILE A 33 1.71 4.11 2.79
CA ILE A 33 2.51 4.27 1.56
C ILE A 33 1.86 5.29 0.62
N LYS A 34 0.55 5.19 0.37
CA LYS A 34 -0.17 6.17 -0.45
C LYS A 34 -0.10 7.57 0.13
N ARG A 35 -0.25 7.73 1.45
CA ARG A 35 -0.17 9.02 2.15
C ARG A 35 1.20 9.68 2.01
N THR A 36 2.27 8.89 2.16
CA THR A 36 3.65 9.40 2.13
C THR A 36 4.18 9.63 0.71
N ARG A 37 3.68 8.90 -0.30
CA ARG A 37 4.18 9.00 -1.69
C ARG A 37 3.18 9.57 -2.70
N GLY A 38 1.94 9.80 -2.30
CA GLY A 38 0.82 10.18 -3.18
C GLY A 38 0.26 9.04 -4.04
N HIS A 39 1.00 7.94 -4.21
CA HIS A 39 0.61 6.74 -4.95
C HIS A 39 1.22 5.49 -4.31
N ILE A 40 0.83 4.31 -4.78
CA ILE A 40 1.38 3.02 -4.33
C ILE A 40 2.24 2.44 -5.46
N PRO A 41 3.58 2.46 -5.33
CA PRO A 41 4.47 1.90 -6.34
C PRO A 41 4.35 0.36 -6.44
N PRO A 42 4.62 -0.25 -7.61
CA PRO A 42 4.62 -1.71 -7.76
C PRO A 42 5.58 -2.42 -6.78
N ALA A 43 6.79 -1.87 -6.59
CA ALA A 43 7.76 -2.39 -5.62
C ALA A 43 7.23 -2.42 -4.17
N ALA A 44 6.26 -1.57 -3.83
CA ALA A 44 5.61 -1.62 -2.52
C ALA A 44 4.69 -2.83 -2.41
N LEU A 45 3.92 -3.14 -3.45
CA LEU A 45 2.97 -4.26 -3.45
C LEU A 45 3.70 -5.60 -3.32
N GLU A 46 4.81 -5.77 -4.03
CA GLU A 46 5.67 -6.95 -3.93
C GLU A 46 6.23 -7.11 -2.50
N GLU A 47 6.77 -6.04 -1.94
CA GLU A 47 7.34 -6.08 -0.59
C GLU A 47 6.28 -6.32 0.48
N ILE A 48 5.07 -5.77 0.31
CA ILE A 48 3.95 -6.00 1.23
C ILE A 48 3.54 -7.47 1.20
N ALA A 49 3.46 -8.08 0.02
CA ALA A 49 3.15 -9.50 -0.12
C ALA A 49 4.18 -10.36 0.62
N ALA A 50 5.47 -10.07 0.43
CA ALA A 50 6.55 -10.76 1.13
C ALA A 50 6.52 -10.53 2.64
N ALA A 51 6.42 -9.27 3.11
CA ALA A 51 6.51 -8.92 4.51
C ALA A 51 5.32 -9.39 5.35
N LEU A 52 4.14 -9.54 4.74
CA LEU A 52 2.93 -10.00 5.41
C LEU A 52 2.63 -11.50 5.18
N SER A 53 3.48 -12.21 4.44
CA SER A 53 3.24 -13.60 4.01
C SER A 53 1.90 -13.77 3.30
N LEU A 54 1.60 -12.89 2.34
CA LEU A 54 0.36 -12.88 1.57
C LEU A 54 0.64 -13.14 0.08
N ASP A 55 -0.36 -13.67 -0.62
CA ASP A 55 -0.35 -13.75 -2.07
C ASP A 55 -0.36 -12.35 -2.71
N TYR A 56 0.49 -12.15 -3.71
CA TYR A 56 0.58 -10.89 -4.45
C TYR A 56 -0.75 -10.52 -5.12
N GLY A 57 -1.47 -11.48 -5.69
CA GLY A 57 -2.77 -11.26 -6.32
C GLY A 57 -3.82 -10.75 -5.32
N LYS A 58 -3.79 -11.24 -4.07
CA LYS A 58 -4.61 -10.69 -2.97
C LYS A 58 -4.23 -9.25 -2.64
N VAL A 59 -2.94 -8.95 -2.47
CA VAL A 59 -2.46 -7.59 -2.18
C VAL A 59 -2.86 -6.61 -3.30
N HIS A 60 -2.65 -7.00 -4.55
CA HIS A 60 -2.99 -6.21 -5.73
C HIS A 60 -4.50 -5.93 -5.82
N ARG A 61 -5.35 -6.93 -5.60
CA ARG A 61 -6.81 -6.75 -5.59
C ARG A 61 -7.27 -5.76 -4.53
N VAL A 62 -6.75 -5.87 -3.31
CA VAL A 62 -7.08 -4.94 -2.23
C VAL A 62 -6.61 -3.52 -2.57
N ALA A 63 -5.39 -3.35 -3.05
CA ALA A 63 -4.88 -2.04 -3.47
C ALA A 63 -5.74 -1.41 -4.58
N SER A 64 -6.15 -2.21 -5.57
CA SER A 64 -7.02 -1.76 -6.67
C SER A 64 -8.40 -1.33 -6.16
N PHE A 65 -9.03 -2.14 -5.31
CA PHE A 65 -10.33 -1.82 -4.70
C PHE A 65 -10.29 -0.51 -3.92
N TYR A 66 -9.26 -0.30 -3.09
CA TYR A 66 -9.10 0.95 -2.34
C TYR A 66 -8.79 2.15 -3.23
N SER A 67 -8.07 1.95 -4.35
CA SER A 67 -7.85 3.01 -5.33
C SER A 67 -9.16 3.45 -5.98
N LEU A 68 -10.01 2.50 -6.36
CA LEU A 68 -11.34 2.78 -6.92
C LEU A 68 -12.21 3.57 -5.93
N LEU A 69 -12.30 3.11 -4.68
CA LEU A 69 -13.07 3.80 -3.65
C LEU A 69 -12.57 5.24 -3.40
N SER A 70 -11.25 5.42 -3.29
CA SER A 70 -10.67 6.76 -3.09
C SER A 70 -10.98 7.73 -4.24
N ASN A 71 -11.08 7.22 -5.47
CA ASN A 71 -11.37 8.04 -6.63
C ASN A 71 -12.86 8.41 -6.65
N LEU A 72 -13.74 7.47 -6.33
CA LEU A 72 -15.17 7.70 -6.23
C LEU A 72 -15.50 8.78 -5.17
N ASP A 73 -14.85 8.71 -4.00
CA ASP A 73 -15.01 9.73 -2.95
C ASP A 73 -14.65 11.14 -3.44
N ARG A 74 -13.59 11.25 -4.26
CA ARG A 74 -13.15 12.53 -4.83
C ARG A 74 -14.13 13.07 -5.87
N GLU A 75 -14.67 12.21 -6.72
CA GLU A 75 -15.67 12.62 -7.73
C GLU A 75 -16.95 13.14 -7.08
N LEU A 76 -17.45 12.45 -6.05
CA LEU A 76 -18.63 12.88 -5.29
C LEU A 76 -18.39 14.23 -4.57
N ALA A 77 -17.19 14.44 -4.02
CA ALA A 77 -16.82 15.69 -3.36
C ALA A 77 -16.70 16.89 -4.33
N LEU A 78 -16.48 16.66 -5.62
CA LEU A 78 -16.44 17.72 -6.64
C LEU A 78 -17.83 18.00 -7.25
N ALA A 79 -18.76 17.07 -7.11
CA ALA A 79 -20.14 17.19 -7.59
C ALA A 79 -21.10 17.80 -6.54
N SER A 80 -20.58 18.15 -5.35
CA SER A 80 -21.30 18.77 -4.23
C SER A 80 -20.84 20.21 -4.00
#